data_AF-A0A1F6Y372-F1
#
_entry.id   AF-A0A1F6Y372-F1
#
_cell.length_a   1.000
_cell.length_b   1.000
_cell.length_c   1.000
_cell.angle_alpha   90.00
_cell.angle_beta   90.00
_cell.angle_gamma   90.00
#
_symmetry.space_group_name_H-M   'P 1'
#
loop_
_entity.id
_entity.type
_entity.pdbx_description
1 polymer ?
#
loop_
_entity_poly.entity_id
_entity_poly.type
_entity_poly.pdbx_seq_one_letter_code
_entity_poly.pdbx_strand_id
1 'polypeptide(L)'
;MVLRILASLGFLVSILYFPFWLSVILAFGMALYFSIFWEAVVLFLLSDLLFGVPGAGLGGATYISFTISALGLIALEYFKKKLKFYPK
;
A
#
# COMPACT_ATOMS: atom_id res chain seq x y z
N MET A 1 -17.15 6.57 3.29
CA MET A 1 -16.20 7.69 3.08
C MET A 1 -15.43 8.04 4.34
N VAL A 2 -16.08 8.38 5.47
CA VAL A 2 -15.38 8.72 6.74
C VAL A 2 -14.40 7.64 7.20
N LEU A 3 -14.83 6.38 7.24
CA LEU A 3 -13.96 5.23 7.59
C LEU A 3 -12.73 5.09 6.67
N ARG A 4 -12.87 5.45 5.40
CA ARG A 4 -11.80 5.34 4.40
C ARG A 4 -10.75 6.44 4.58
N ILE A 5 -11.18 7.64 4.96
CA ILE A 5 -10.29 8.76 5.32
C ILE A 5 -9.53 8.44 6.61
N LEU A 6 -10.23 7.94 7.64
CA LEU A 6 -9.60 7.53 8.90
C LEU A 6 -8.57 6.40 8.69
N ALA A 7 -8.91 5.40 7.86
CA ALA A 7 -7.99 4.34 7.50
C ALA A 7 -6.75 4.87 6.78
N SER A 8 -6.93 5.82 5.84
CA SER A 8 -5.82 6.46 5.12
C SER A 8 -4.92 7.29 6.03
N LEU A 9 -5.51 8.03 6.98
CA LEU A 9 -4.76 8.78 8.00
C LEU A 9 -3.97 7.83 8.91
N GLY A 10 -4.60 6.76 9.41
CA GLY A 10 -3.92 5.75 10.21
C GLY A 10 -2.79 5.07 9.42
N PHE A 11 -3.00 4.82 8.13
CA PHE A 11 -1.98 4.26 7.25
C PHE A 11 -0.78 5.20 7.06
N LEU A 12 -1.05 6.50 6.87
CA LEU A 12 0.00 7.52 6.78
C LEU A 12 0.83 7.59 8.06
N VAL A 13 0.19 7.52 9.23
CA VAL A 13 0.91 7.44 10.52
C VAL A 13 1.75 6.16 10.61
N SER A 14 1.23 5.03 10.11
CA SER A 14 1.96 3.77 10.05
C SER A 14 3.24 3.90 9.22
N ILE A 15 3.16 4.53 8.05
CA ILE A 15 4.32 4.73 7.17
C ILE A 15 5.38 5.64 7.79
N LEU A 16 4.97 6.68 8.52
CA LEU A 16 5.89 7.67 9.06
C LEU A 16 6.60 7.20 10.33
N TYR A 17 5.94 6.38 11.17
CA TYR A 17 6.43 6.07 12.52
C TYR A 17 6.68 4.59 12.77
N PHE A 18 6.06 3.68 12.00
CA PHE A 18 6.16 2.25 12.24
C PHE A 18 7.08 1.56 11.23
N PRO A 19 7.63 0.38 11.58
CA PRO A 19 8.42 -0.40 10.63
C PRO A 19 7.62 -0.74 9.38
N PHE A 20 8.30 -0.74 8.24
CA PHE A 20 7.73 -0.99 6.90
C PHE A 20 6.80 -2.22 6.85
N TRP A 21 7.18 -3.31 7.51
CA TRP A 21 6.40 -4.55 7.58
C TRP A 21 4.99 -4.34 8.11
N LEU A 22 4.82 -3.49 9.12
CA LEU A 22 3.51 -3.22 9.70
C LEU A 22 2.63 -2.46 8.69
N SER A 23 3.23 -1.52 7.94
CA SER A 23 2.56 -0.81 6.87
C SER A 23 2.10 -1.77 5.76
N VAL A 24 2.93 -2.74 5.36
CA VAL A 24 2.54 -3.74 4.34
C VAL A 24 1.31 -4.55 4.78
N ILE A 25 1.28 -5.00 6.03
CA ILE A 25 0.13 -5.74 6.58
C ILE A 25 -1.12 -4.86 6.62
N LEU A 26 -0.98 -3.61 7.08
CA LEU A 26 -2.08 -2.65 7.13
C LEU A 26 -2.64 -2.38 5.73
N ALA A 27 -1.78 -2.15 4.75
CA ALA A 27 -2.17 -1.91 3.37
C ALA A 27 -2.93 -3.10 2.79
N PHE A 28 -2.49 -4.32 3.05
CA PHE A 28 -3.17 -5.53 2.60
C PHE A 28 -4.55 -5.69 3.27
N GLY A 29 -4.64 -5.45 4.58
CA GLY A 29 -5.91 -5.47 5.30
C GLY A 29 -6.91 -4.44 4.77
N MET A 30 -6.46 -3.20 4.54
CA MET A 30 -7.29 -2.14 3.95
C MET A 30 -7.68 -2.45 2.51
N ALA A 31 -6.75 -2.99 1.72
CA ALA A 31 -7.01 -3.39 0.34
C ALA A 31 -7.95 -4.59 0.25
N LEU A 32 -8.10 -5.41 1.29
CA LEU A 32 -9.15 -6.42 1.37
C LEU A 32 -10.50 -5.80 1.75
N TYR A 33 -10.52 -4.93 2.77
CA TYR A 33 -11.73 -4.29 3.28
C TYR A 33 -12.39 -3.35 2.26
N PHE A 34 -11.60 -2.52 1.57
CA PHE A 34 -12.09 -1.64 0.51
C PHE A 34 -11.98 -2.31 -0.87
N SER A 35 -12.95 -2.07 -1.74
CA SER A 35 -12.96 -2.66 -3.10
C SER A 35 -11.75 -2.18 -3.92
N ILE A 36 -11.43 -0.90 -3.82
CA ILE A 36 -10.31 -0.23 -4.49
C ILE A 36 -9.69 0.75 -3.49
N PHE A 37 -8.39 0.63 -3.24
CA PHE A 37 -7.65 1.44 -2.24
C PHE A 37 -6.33 1.99 -2.80
N TRP A 38 -6.43 2.81 -3.85
CA TRP A 38 -5.27 3.46 -4.49
C TRP A 38 -4.44 4.33 -3.54
N GLU A 39 -5.06 4.77 -2.44
CA GLU A 39 -4.40 5.52 -1.37
C GLU A 39 -3.16 4.79 -0.84
N ALA A 40 -3.18 3.45 -0.78
CA ALA A 40 -2.01 2.69 -0.34
C ALA A 40 -0.79 2.86 -1.27
N VAL A 41 -1.01 2.85 -2.59
CA VAL A 41 0.06 3.00 -3.59
C VAL A 41 0.65 4.41 -3.52
N VAL A 42 -0.20 5.42 -3.40
CA VAL A 42 0.24 6.82 -3.26
C VAL A 42 1.04 7.01 -1.98
N LEU A 43 0.60 6.41 -0.88
CA LEU A 43 1.28 6.53 0.41
C LEU A 43 2.59 5.73 0.46
N PHE A 44 2.69 4.57 -0.19
CA PHE A 44 3.97 3.87 -0.36
C PHE A 44 4.93 4.60 -1.29
N LEU A 45 4.43 5.27 -2.33
CA LEU A 45 5.26 6.16 -3.15
C LEU A 45 5.84 7.30 -2.30
N LEU A 46 5.00 7.90 -1.44
CA LEU A 46 5.42 8.94 -0.52
C LEU A 46 6.46 8.42 0.48
N SER A 47 6.28 7.19 0.97
CA SER A 47 7.29 6.49 1.79
C SER A 47 8.62 6.36 1.06
N ASP A 48 8.61 5.89 -0.19
CA ASP A 48 9.85 5.75 -0.98
C ASP A 48 10.48 7.11 -1.29
N LEU A 49 9.71 8.18 -1.46
CA LEU A 49 10.25 9.53 -1.64
C LEU A 49 10.86 10.10 -0.36
N LEU A 50 10.26 9.82 0.80
CA LEU A 50 10.75 10.32 2.09
C LEU A 50 11.92 9.50 2.64
N PHE A 51 11.90 8.18 2.45
CA PHE A 51 12.83 7.25 3.09
C PHE A 51 13.72 6.47 2.09
N GLY A 52 13.47 6.59 0.78
CA GLY A 52 14.27 5.95 -0.27
C GLY A 52 15.62 6.65 -0.45
N VAL A 53 16.57 6.32 0.42
CA VAL A 53 17.95 6.80 0.30
C VAL A 53 18.67 6.03 -0.83
N PRO A 54 19.25 6.71 -1.84
CA PRO A 54 19.88 6.07 -3.00
C PRO A 54 21.12 5.20 -2.70
N GLY A 55 21.49 4.98 -1.43
CA GLY A 55 22.59 4.10 -1.02
C GLY A 55 22.21 2.93 -0.10
N ALA A 56 20.99 2.90 0.45
CA ALA A 56 20.58 1.91 1.46
C ALA A 56 19.44 0.99 1.01
N GLY A 57 18.96 1.14 -0.23
CA GLY A 57 18.01 0.22 -0.84
C GLY A 57 18.68 -1.05 -1.36
N LEU A 58 17.95 -2.17 -1.33
CA LEU A 58 18.32 -3.46 -1.93
C LEU A 58 18.80 -3.26 -3.39
N GLY A 59 20.11 -3.11 -3.60
CA GLY A 59 20.73 -3.02 -4.93
C GLY A 59 20.65 -1.67 -5.65
N GLY A 60 20.38 -0.55 -4.97
CA GLY A 60 20.35 0.79 -5.58
C GLY A 60 19.04 1.18 -6.26
N ALA A 61 18.00 0.35 -6.17
CA ALA A 61 16.66 0.71 -6.64
C ALA A 61 15.94 1.60 -5.61
N THR A 62 15.50 2.77 -6.05
CA THR A 62 14.94 3.84 -5.19
C THR A 62 13.43 3.72 -4.92
N TYR A 63 12.71 2.88 -5.68
CA TYR A 63 11.24 2.79 -5.67
C TYR A 63 10.71 1.36 -5.49
N ILE A 64 11.40 0.56 -4.68
CA ILE A 64 11.07 -0.86 -4.49
C ILE A 64 9.70 -1.01 -3.83
N SER A 65 9.39 -0.22 -2.79
CA SER A 65 8.13 -0.34 -2.06
C SER A 65 6.93 0.08 -2.91
N PHE A 66 7.09 1.13 -3.70
CA PHE A 66 6.11 1.56 -4.68
C PHE A 66 5.85 0.48 -5.72
N THR A 67 6.91 -0.11 -6.27
CA THR A 67 6.79 -1.15 -7.31
C THR A 67 6.08 -2.40 -6.75
N ILE A 68 6.46 -2.84 -5.55
CA ILE A 68 5.84 -3.99 -4.88
C ILE A 68 4.39 -3.71 -4.54
N SER A 69 4.09 -2.53 -3.99
CA SER A 69 2.71 -2.17 -3.62
C SER A 69 1.81 -2.03 -4.85
N ALA A 70 2.29 -1.45 -5.95
CA ALA A 70 1.56 -1.35 -7.20
C ALA A 70 1.26 -2.74 -7.80
N LEU A 71 2.27 -3.62 -7.90
CA LEU A 71 2.08 -4.99 -8.36
C LEU A 71 1.14 -5.78 -7.45
N GLY A 72 1.28 -5.60 -6.14
CA GLY A 72 0.42 -6.21 -5.13
C GLY A 72 -1.04 -5.81 -5.30
N LEU A 73 -1.32 -4.51 -5.49
CA LEU A 73 -2.68 -4.01 -5.69
C LEU A 73 -3.30 -4.53 -6.99
N ILE A 74 -2.52 -4.54 -8.09
CA ILE A 74 -2.97 -5.10 -9.38
C ILE A 74 -3.31 -6.59 -9.23
N ALA A 75 -2.44 -7.36 -8.56
CA ALA A 75 -2.70 -8.78 -8.32
C ALA A 75 -3.96 -8.97 -7.46
N LEU A 76 -4.12 -8.19 -6.39
CA LEU A 76 -5.24 -8.28 -5.46
C LEU A 76 -6.57 -7.92 -6.15
N GLU A 77 -6.59 -6.88 -7.00
CA GLU A 77 -7.75 -6.57 -7.84
C GLU A 77 -8.08 -7.70 -8.82
N TYR A 78 -7.06 -8.28 -9.46
CA TYR A 78 -7.25 -9.41 -10.38
C TYR A 78 -7.85 -10.62 -9.67
N PHE A 79 -7.34 -10.97 -8.49
CA PHE A 79 -7.87 -12.05 -7.66
C PHE A 79 -9.30 -11.75 -7.17
N LYS A 80 -9.59 -10.53 -6.72
CA LYS A 80 -10.94 -10.12 -6.28
C LYS A 80 -11.97 -10.24 -7.41
N LYS A 81 -11.62 -9.83 -8.63
CA LYS A 81 -12.48 -9.98 -9.82
C LYS A 81 -12.75 -11.45 -10.14
N LYS A 82 -11.72 -12.31 -10.03
CA LYS A 82 -11.84 -13.74 -10.33
C LYS A 82 -12.63 -14.52 -9.27
N LEU A 83 -12.53 -14.11 -8.01
CA LEU A 83 -13.19 -14.77 -6.86
C LEU A 83 -14.64 -14.30 -6.62
N LYS A 84 -15.19 -13.38 -7.43
CA LYS A 84 -16.54 -12.79 -7.22
C LYS A 84 -16.79 -12.29 -5.78
N PHE A 85 -15.75 -11.75 -5.13
CA PHE A 85 -15.88 -11.24 -3.75
C PHE A 85 -16.91 -10.11 -3.62
N TYR A 86 -17.25 -9.46 -4.72
CA TYR A 86 -18.34 -8.50 -4.83
C TYR A 86 -19.38 -9.01 -5.82
N PRO A 87 -20.67 -9.16 -5.43
CA PRO A 87 -21.75 -9.24 -6.41
C PRO A 87 -21.78 -7.93 -7.21
N LYS A 88 -21.98 -8.06 -8.53
CA LYS A 88 -22.08 -6.94 -9.46
C LYS A 88 -23.15 -5.94 -9.04
#